data_AF-A0A957Y2S2-F1
#
_entry.id   AF-A0A957Y2S2-F1
#
_cell.length_a   1.000
_cell.length_b   1.000
_cell.length_c   1.000
_cell.angle_alpha   90.00
_cell.angle_beta   90.00
_cell.angle_gamma   90.00
#
_symmetry.space_group_name_H-M   'P 1'
#
loop_
_entity.id
_entity.type
_entity.pdbx_description
1 polymer ?
#
loop_
_entity_poly.entity_id
_entity_poly.type
_entity_poly.pdbx_seq_one_letter_code
_entity_poly.pdbx_strand_id
1 'polypeptide(L)'
;MTKPAGYFDSLFRYSVDREIELPDGSTLKVVAHQLGAQKSGTRERLAMAEARQSFRRFNDPDDYAYLTLEEWLDTQSEEELTAAVESVVRAELIRESIRQIEYNTNNEPPIEEREPPPDSISGVLEKEIADEDKQAFTQEARRQYVENNLPTRLEVYTRKHDRLRAKAREVAVDRAVQDIHDVVFGDATLLYGIFKEDGKTPLFEELPSDAPQALKDQLHLIYAEVDRPSYDPSS
;
A
#
# COMPACT_ATOMS: atom_id res chain seq x y z
N MET A 1 -15.52 30.45 -32.97
CA MET A 1 -14.50 29.52 -32.45
C MET A 1 -15.16 28.67 -31.39
N THR A 2 -15.54 27.46 -31.76
CA THR A 2 -16.10 26.42 -30.89
C THR A 2 -14.96 25.85 -30.04
N LYS A 3 -15.03 26.00 -28.71
CA LYS A 3 -14.13 25.30 -27.79
C LYS A 3 -14.43 23.79 -27.89
N PRO A 4 -13.43 22.90 -27.84
CA PRO A 4 -13.67 21.45 -27.83
C PRO A 4 -14.38 21.08 -26.52
N ALA A 5 -15.57 20.47 -26.63
CA ALA A 5 -16.43 20.03 -25.53
C ALA A 5 -15.90 18.75 -24.84
N GLY A 6 -14.59 18.62 -24.65
CA GLY A 6 -13.97 17.33 -24.30
C GLY A 6 -13.17 17.25 -23.00
N TYR A 7 -12.96 18.35 -22.28
CA TYR A 7 -11.99 18.37 -21.17
C TYR A 7 -12.55 18.72 -19.78
N PHE A 8 -13.84 19.04 -19.65
CA PHE A 8 -14.41 19.56 -18.39
C PHE A 8 -15.62 18.78 -17.83
N ASP A 9 -16.20 17.81 -18.55
CA ASP A 9 -17.42 17.10 -18.10
C ASP A 9 -17.13 15.87 -17.21
N SER A 10 -15.87 15.64 -16.81
CA SER A 10 -15.42 14.35 -16.26
C SER A 10 -14.67 14.42 -14.93
N LEU A 11 -14.90 15.44 -14.11
CA LEU A 11 -14.16 15.57 -12.85
C LEU A 11 -14.58 14.54 -11.79
N PHE A 12 -15.73 13.87 -11.97
CA PHE A 12 -16.12 12.68 -11.21
C PHE A 12 -16.85 11.70 -12.12
N ARG A 13 -16.14 10.74 -12.70
CA ARG A 13 -16.76 9.63 -13.42
C ARG A 13 -17.08 8.53 -12.41
N TYR A 14 -18.34 8.46 -11.98
CA TYR A 14 -18.83 7.34 -11.17
C TYR A 14 -18.85 6.01 -11.93
N SER A 15 -18.77 6.08 -13.27
CA SER A 15 -18.62 4.94 -14.14
C SER A 15 -17.71 5.22 -15.33
N VAL A 16 -16.98 4.21 -15.79
CA VAL A 16 -16.21 4.22 -17.03
C VAL A 16 -16.49 2.94 -17.80
N ASP A 17 -16.90 3.08 -19.06
CA ASP A 17 -17.15 1.96 -19.97
C ASP A 17 -15.93 1.76 -20.88
N ARG A 18 -15.49 0.52 -21.04
CA ARG A 18 -14.33 0.17 -21.89
C ARG A 18 -14.56 -1.14 -22.62
N GLU A 19 -13.97 -1.23 -23.82
CA GLU A 19 -13.76 -2.49 -24.51
C GLU A 19 -12.35 -2.98 -24.21
N ILE A 20 -12.21 -4.24 -23.80
CA ILE A 20 -10.92 -4.89 -23.57
C ILE A 20 -10.77 -6.08 -24.51
N GLU A 21 -9.54 -6.32 -24.95
CA GLU A 21 -9.19 -7.48 -25.78
C GLU A 21 -8.81 -8.65 -24.86
N LEU A 22 -9.47 -9.79 -25.04
CA LEU A 22 -9.18 -11.03 -24.33
C LEU A 22 -8.00 -11.77 -24.99
N PRO A 23 -7.33 -12.68 -24.26
CA PRO A 23 -6.18 -13.41 -24.80
C PRO A 23 -6.49 -14.27 -26.04
N ASP A 24 -7.76 -14.60 -26.28
CA ASP A 24 -8.22 -15.32 -27.47
C ASP A 24 -8.55 -14.41 -28.67
N GLY A 25 -8.32 -13.09 -28.53
CA GLY A 25 -8.58 -12.06 -29.54
C GLY A 25 -10.04 -11.60 -29.60
N SER A 26 -10.92 -12.12 -28.74
CA SER A 26 -12.28 -11.62 -28.61
C SER A 26 -12.33 -10.33 -27.79
N THR A 27 -13.38 -9.52 -27.94
CA THR A 27 -13.55 -8.28 -27.18
C THR A 27 -14.64 -8.41 -26.13
N LEU A 28 -14.37 -7.86 -24.94
CA LEU A 28 -15.30 -7.83 -23.82
C LEU A 28 -15.60 -6.37 -23.46
N LYS A 29 -16.87 -6.04 -23.34
CA LYS A 29 -17.32 -4.73 -22.84
C LYS A 29 -17.53 -4.79 -21.34
N VAL A 30 -16.85 -3.89 -20.64
CA VAL A 30 -16.90 -3.79 -19.18
C VAL A 30 -17.25 -2.38 -18.76
N VAL A 31 -17.93 -2.30 -17.61
CA VAL A 31 -18.28 -1.05 -16.94
C VAL A 31 -17.61 -1.07 -15.57
N ALA A 32 -16.74 -0.10 -15.31
CA ALA A 32 -16.13 0.10 -14.00
C ALA A 32 -16.94 1.13 -13.22
N HIS A 33 -17.28 0.86 -11.96
CA HIS A 33 -18.02 1.75 -11.07
C HIS A 33 -17.22 2.07 -9.82
N GLN A 34 -17.30 3.33 -9.37
CA GLN A 34 -16.69 3.72 -8.09
C GLN A 34 -17.38 2.95 -6.95
N LEU A 35 -16.59 2.39 -6.03
CA LEU A 35 -17.15 1.69 -4.88
C LEU A 35 -17.83 2.68 -3.92
N GLY A 36 -19.12 2.49 -3.69
CA GLY A 36 -19.80 3.14 -2.58
C GLY A 36 -19.21 2.71 -1.22
N ALA A 37 -19.43 3.52 -0.18
CA ALA A 37 -18.84 3.34 1.15
C ALA A 37 -18.97 1.91 1.71
N GLN A 38 -20.13 1.27 1.55
CA GLN A 38 -20.35 -0.11 1.99
C GLN A 38 -19.45 -1.13 1.28
N LYS A 39 -19.29 -1.00 -0.05
CA LYS A 39 -18.45 -1.92 -0.82
C LYS A 39 -16.97 -1.65 -0.59
N SER A 40 -16.57 -0.38 -0.47
CA SER A 40 -15.20 0.01 -0.06
C SER A 40 -14.82 -0.59 1.28
N GLY A 41 -15.70 -0.49 2.29
CA GLY A 41 -15.48 -1.14 3.59
C GLY A 41 -15.56 -2.67 3.56
N THR A 42 -16.19 -3.27 2.56
CA THR A 42 -16.23 -4.74 2.41
C THR A 42 -14.94 -5.26 1.78
N ARG A 43 -14.42 -4.57 0.76
CA ARG A 43 -13.08 -4.80 0.20
C ARG A 43 -12.01 -4.76 1.29
N GLU A 44 -11.98 -3.67 2.06
CA GLU A 44 -10.98 -3.48 3.12
C GLU A 44 -11.05 -4.60 4.17
N ARG A 45 -12.25 -4.94 4.62
CA ARG A 45 -12.44 -6.02 5.60
C ARG A 45 -11.96 -7.38 5.08
N LEU A 46 -12.17 -7.68 3.80
CA LEU A 46 -11.70 -8.92 3.19
C LEU A 46 -10.17 -8.96 3.17
N ALA A 47 -9.54 -7.91 2.67
CA ALA A 47 -8.08 -7.79 2.61
C ALA A 47 -7.44 -7.89 4.00
N MET A 48 -8.01 -7.20 5.00
CA MET A 48 -7.58 -7.27 6.39
C MET A 48 -7.78 -8.66 7.01
N ALA A 49 -8.88 -9.37 6.69
CA ALA A 49 -9.12 -10.72 7.20
C ALA A 49 -8.07 -11.71 6.67
N GLU A 50 -7.76 -11.66 5.38
CA GLU A 50 -6.74 -12.49 4.74
C GLU A 50 -5.32 -12.16 5.25
N ALA A 51 -5.01 -10.87 5.41
CA ALA A 51 -3.75 -10.41 6.00
C ALA A 51 -3.57 -10.95 7.43
N ARG A 52 -4.62 -10.87 8.27
CA ARG A 52 -4.61 -11.42 9.64
C ARG A 52 -4.46 -12.94 9.67
N GLN A 53 -5.12 -13.65 8.75
CA GLN A 53 -4.97 -15.09 8.64
C GLN A 53 -3.54 -15.45 8.25
N SER A 54 -2.98 -14.76 7.26
CA SER A 54 -1.61 -14.98 6.79
C SER A 54 -0.58 -14.67 7.87
N PHE A 55 -0.76 -13.58 8.62
CA PHE A 55 0.08 -13.28 9.79
C PHE A 55 0.08 -14.42 10.82
N ARG A 56 -1.09 -15.01 11.11
CA ARG A 56 -1.15 -16.19 12.01
C ARG A 56 -0.38 -17.37 11.44
N ARG A 57 -0.53 -17.67 10.14
CA ARG A 57 0.15 -18.77 9.46
C ARG A 57 1.67 -18.59 9.45
N PHE A 58 2.16 -17.39 9.19
CA PHE A 58 3.58 -17.07 9.28
C PHE A 58 4.15 -17.15 10.70
N ASN A 59 3.33 -17.27 11.73
CA ASN A 59 3.77 -17.38 13.13
C ASN A 59 3.36 -18.71 13.78
N ASP A 60 2.79 -19.64 13.02
CA ASP A 60 2.48 -20.99 13.46
C ASP A 60 3.62 -21.94 13.03
N PRO A 61 4.43 -22.50 13.95
CA PRO A 61 5.57 -23.35 13.62
C PRO A 61 5.23 -24.58 12.79
N ASP A 62 3.97 -25.03 12.83
CA ASP A 62 3.50 -26.21 12.11
C ASP A 62 2.88 -25.87 10.74
N ASP A 63 2.68 -24.58 10.41
CA ASP A 63 2.14 -24.17 9.10
C ASP A 63 3.24 -24.15 8.03
N TYR A 64 2.88 -24.58 6.82
CA TYR A 64 3.75 -24.56 5.66
C TYR A 64 4.33 -23.17 5.35
N ALA A 65 3.58 -22.09 5.58
CA ALA A 65 4.03 -20.72 5.35
C ALA A 65 5.17 -20.32 6.29
N TYR A 66 5.11 -20.75 7.56
CA TYR A 66 6.20 -20.58 8.51
C TYR A 66 7.43 -21.35 8.04
N LEU A 67 7.29 -22.66 7.76
CA LEU A 67 8.41 -23.52 7.38
C LEU A 67 9.11 -23.01 6.11
N THR A 68 8.35 -22.60 5.10
CA THR A 68 8.89 -22.04 3.85
C THR A 68 9.66 -20.75 4.11
N LEU A 69 9.18 -19.89 5.01
CA LEU A 69 9.87 -18.65 5.37
C LEU A 69 11.17 -18.93 6.12
N GLU A 70 11.17 -19.86 7.08
CA GLU A 70 12.38 -20.24 7.82
C GLU A 70 13.44 -20.86 6.89
N GLU A 71 13.03 -21.73 5.96
CA GLU A 71 13.92 -22.28 4.94
C GLU A 71 14.51 -21.19 4.05
N TRP A 72 13.69 -20.22 3.60
CA TRP A 72 14.17 -19.09 2.84
C TRP A 72 15.20 -18.27 3.63
N LEU A 73 14.91 -17.95 4.90
CA LEU A 73 15.82 -17.22 5.78
C LEU A 73 17.16 -17.94 5.99
N ASP A 74 17.15 -19.26 6.09
CA ASP A 74 18.36 -20.07 6.26
C ASP A 74 19.24 -20.11 5.00
N THR A 75 18.69 -19.75 3.83
CA THR A 75 19.44 -19.64 2.57
C THR A 75 20.05 -18.25 2.33
N GLN A 76 19.64 -17.23 3.09
CA GLN A 76 20.11 -15.86 2.90
C GLN A 76 21.48 -15.64 3.55
N SER A 77 22.33 -14.86 2.90
CA SER A 77 23.60 -14.38 3.45
C SER A 77 23.39 -13.28 4.51
N GLU A 78 24.40 -13.06 5.36
CA GLU A 78 24.36 -11.96 6.35
C GLU A 78 24.15 -10.58 5.70
N GLU A 79 24.71 -10.38 4.50
CA GLU A 79 24.53 -9.16 3.71
C GLU A 79 23.08 -8.98 3.26
N GLU A 80 22.44 -10.03 2.75
CA GLU A 80 21.03 -10.01 2.33
C GLU A 80 20.08 -9.79 3.52
N LEU A 81 20.35 -10.44 4.66
CA LEU A 81 19.59 -10.20 5.90
C LEU A 81 19.76 -8.77 6.41
N THR A 82 20.98 -8.22 6.32
CA THR A 82 21.25 -6.83 6.72
C THR A 82 20.52 -5.84 5.82
N ALA A 83 20.52 -6.07 4.50
CA ALA A 83 19.80 -5.24 3.53
C ALA A 83 18.28 -5.24 3.79
N ALA A 84 17.71 -6.42 4.12
CA ALA A 84 16.30 -6.52 4.48
C ALA A 84 15.95 -5.72 5.76
N VAL A 85 16.82 -5.75 6.77
CA VAL A 85 16.63 -5.00 8.01
C VAL A 85 16.83 -3.49 7.81
N GLU A 86 17.75 -3.09 6.94
CA GLU A 86 18.08 -1.69 6.66
C GLU A 86 16.86 -0.86 6.26
N SER A 87 15.98 -1.37 5.39
CA SER A 87 14.79 -0.61 4.96
C SER A 87 13.87 -0.26 6.13
N VAL A 88 13.72 -1.16 7.10
CA VAL A 88 12.88 -0.93 8.29
C VAL A 88 13.57 0.02 9.27
N VAL A 89 14.87 -0.16 9.51
CA VAL A 89 15.64 0.76 10.37
C VAL A 89 15.63 2.17 9.80
N ARG A 90 15.73 2.33 8.48
CA ARG A 90 15.57 3.63 7.81
C ARG A 90 14.18 4.22 8.04
N ALA A 91 13.12 3.43 7.92
CA ALA A 91 11.75 3.89 8.17
C ALA A 91 11.55 4.34 9.64
N GLU A 92 12.10 3.60 10.61
CA GLU A 92 12.09 3.97 12.03
C GLU A 92 12.83 5.29 12.26
N LEU A 93 14.03 5.46 11.68
CA LEU A 93 14.82 6.69 11.78
C LEU A 93 14.15 7.87 11.09
N ILE A 94 13.42 7.65 9.97
CA ILE A 94 12.62 8.70 9.34
C ILE A 94 11.51 9.15 10.30
N ARG A 95 10.76 8.23 10.92
CA ARG A 95 9.73 8.58 11.91
C ARG A 95 10.30 9.32 13.11
N GLU A 96 11.45 8.88 13.61
CA GLU A 96 12.15 9.53 14.72
C GLU A 96 12.63 10.94 14.34
N SER A 97 13.19 11.10 13.13
CA SER A 97 13.64 12.39 12.63
C SER A 97 12.49 13.39 12.48
N ILE A 98 11.30 12.95 12.04
CA ILE A 98 10.10 13.79 11.99
C ILE A 98 9.75 14.29 13.39
N ARG A 99 9.64 13.38 14.37
CA ARG A 99 9.35 13.73 15.77
C ARG A 99 10.39 14.71 16.35
N GLN A 100 11.67 14.49 16.07
CA GLN A 100 12.75 15.29 16.63
C GLN A 100 12.85 16.68 15.97
N ILE A 101 12.61 16.78 14.66
CA ILE A 101 12.60 18.05 13.92
C ILE A 101 11.35 18.86 14.27
N GLU A 102 10.18 18.23 14.37
CA GLU A 102 8.94 18.89 14.82
C GLU A 102 9.09 19.46 16.23
N TYR A 103 9.67 18.67 17.16
CA TYR A 103 9.98 19.13 18.52
C TYR A 103 10.93 20.34 18.52
N ASN A 104 12.04 20.27 17.76
CA ASN A 104 13.04 21.34 17.72
C ASN A 104 12.56 22.60 16.98
N THR A 105 11.63 22.48 16.04
CA THR A 105 11.13 23.60 15.23
C THR A 105 9.97 24.31 15.92
N ASN A 106 9.12 23.57 16.64
CA ASN A 106 7.91 24.14 17.25
C ASN A 106 8.01 24.34 18.77
N ASN A 107 9.08 23.87 19.45
CA ASN A 107 9.22 23.88 20.92
C ASN A 107 8.03 23.24 21.66
N GLU A 108 7.21 22.46 20.96
CA GLU A 108 6.10 21.72 21.54
C GLU A 108 6.62 20.34 21.93
N PRO A 109 6.45 19.91 23.19
CA PRO A 109 6.82 18.55 23.60
C PRO A 109 6.16 17.53 22.69
N PRO A 110 6.84 16.41 22.37
CA PRO A 110 6.21 15.35 21.59
C PRO A 110 4.88 15.02 22.28
N ILE A 111 3.81 14.92 21.50
CA ILE A 111 2.53 14.42 22.01
C ILE A 111 2.88 13.08 22.66
N GLU A 112 2.87 13.01 24.00
CA GLU A 112 3.03 11.77 24.75
C GLU A 112 2.16 10.75 24.03
N GLU A 113 2.75 9.62 23.64
CA GLU A 113 2.09 8.57 22.86
C GLU A 113 0.66 8.41 23.36
N ARG A 114 -0.29 9.08 22.69
CA ARG A 114 -1.68 8.74 22.84
C ARG A 114 -1.70 7.30 22.42
N GLU A 115 -2.30 6.45 23.25
CA GLU A 115 -2.63 5.07 22.89
C GLU A 115 -2.96 5.04 21.39
N PRO A 116 -2.37 4.11 20.63
CA PRO A 116 -2.46 4.11 19.17
C PRO A 116 -3.91 4.41 18.78
N PRO A 117 -4.14 5.34 17.84
CA PRO A 117 -5.49 5.74 17.48
C PRO A 117 -6.29 4.45 17.23
N PRO A 118 -7.46 4.28 17.87
CA PRO A 118 -8.22 3.06 17.68
C PRO A 118 -8.57 3.00 16.20
N ASP A 119 -8.05 1.96 15.54
CA ASP A 119 -8.39 1.51 14.19
C ASP A 119 -8.96 2.59 13.24
N SER A 120 -8.10 3.34 12.54
CA SER A 120 -8.25 3.64 11.10
C SER A 120 -7.21 4.62 10.55
N ILE A 121 -6.90 4.43 9.27
CA ILE A 121 -5.89 5.08 8.43
C ILE A 121 -6.26 6.54 8.02
N SER A 122 -7.43 7.07 8.39
CA SER A 122 -8.01 8.26 7.72
C SER A 122 -7.81 9.63 8.40
N GLY A 123 -6.80 9.80 9.26
CA GLY A 123 -6.74 10.98 10.13
C GLY A 123 -5.83 12.15 9.74
N VAL A 124 -5.06 12.12 8.65
CA VAL A 124 -4.02 13.13 8.41
C VAL A 124 -3.96 13.56 6.96
N LEU A 125 -4.72 14.59 6.59
CA LEU A 125 -4.54 15.35 5.35
C LEU A 125 -5.27 16.70 5.51
N GLU A 126 -4.63 17.69 6.12
CA GLU A 126 -4.99 19.11 5.95
C GLU A 126 -3.94 20.04 6.55
N LYS A 127 -2.93 20.41 5.74
CA LYS A 127 -2.44 21.79 5.54
C LYS A 127 -1.07 21.78 4.87
N GLU A 128 -1.05 22.06 3.57
CA GLU A 128 0.13 22.58 2.88
C GLU A 128 -0.33 23.72 1.98
N ILE A 129 0.35 24.87 2.09
CA ILE A 129 0.65 25.92 1.08
C ILE A 129 1.14 27.14 1.90
N ALA A 130 2.36 27.02 2.45
CA ALA A 130 3.21 28.13 2.93
C ALA A 130 4.66 27.68 3.31
N ASP A 131 5.14 26.49 2.91
CA ASP A 131 6.28 25.84 3.59
C ASP A 131 7.29 25.15 2.63
N GLU A 132 7.39 25.51 1.34
CA GLU A 132 8.33 24.84 0.41
C GLU A 132 9.81 24.97 0.85
N ASP A 133 10.23 26.12 1.38
CA ASP A 133 11.61 26.32 1.88
C ASP A 133 11.87 25.61 3.22
N LYS A 134 10.87 25.47 4.10
CA LYS A 134 10.98 24.67 5.32
C LYS A 134 10.93 23.17 5.01
N GLN A 135 10.18 22.76 4.00
CA GLN A 135 10.11 21.37 3.57
C GLN A 135 11.41 20.88 2.94
N ALA A 136 12.07 21.69 2.11
CA ALA A 136 13.38 21.34 1.55
C ALA A 136 14.44 21.18 2.66
N PHE A 137 14.49 22.10 3.63
CA PHE A 137 15.39 22.02 4.79
C PHE A 137 15.10 20.80 5.67
N THR A 138 13.82 20.49 5.92
CA THR A 138 13.44 19.32 6.72
C THR A 138 13.73 18.01 5.98
N GLN A 139 13.64 17.94 4.65
CA GLN A 139 14.00 16.72 3.90
C GLN A 139 15.51 16.43 3.96
N GLU A 140 16.36 17.44 3.77
CA GLU A 140 17.81 17.28 3.87
C GLU A 140 18.25 16.98 5.31
N ALA A 141 17.68 17.66 6.31
CA ALA A 141 17.94 17.36 7.72
C ALA A 141 17.48 15.94 8.12
N ARG A 142 16.33 15.48 7.61
CA ARG A 142 15.85 14.10 7.80
C ARG A 142 16.80 13.09 7.17
N ARG A 143 17.23 13.33 5.93
CA ARG A 143 18.19 12.47 5.23
C ARG A 143 19.50 12.37 6.02
N GLN A 144 20.06 13.50 6.43
CA GLN A 144 21.30 13.53 7.22
C GLN A 144 21.14 12.80 8.55
N TYR A 145 20.01 12.99 9.24
CA TYR A 145 19.72 12.26 10.47
C TYR A 145 19.71 10.74 10.26
N VAL A 146 19.01 10.27 9.22
CA VAL A 146 18.95 8.84 8.89
C VAL A 146 20.34 8.32 8.57
N GLU A 147 21.07 8.93 7.64
CA GLU A 147 22.41 8.46 7.24
C GLU A 147 23.42 8.48 8.41
N ASN A 148 23.32 9.45 9.32
CA ASN A 148 24.22 9.53 10.48
C ASN A 148 23.94 8.46 11.54
N ASN A 149 22.67 8.04 11.70
CA ASN A 149 22.27 7.11 12.75
C ASN A 149 22.09 5.66 12.27
N LEU A 150 21.96 5.45 10.97
CA LEU A 150 21.72 4.14 10.37
C LEU A 150 22.84 3.13 10.66
N PRO A 151 24.14 3.45 10.50
CA PRO A 151 25.21 2.48 10.77
C PRO A 151 25.18 1.97 12.21
N THR A 152 25.02 2.88 13.18
CA THR A 152 24.98 2.55 14.61
C THR A 152 23.76 1.69 14.95
N ARG A 153 22.59 1.96 14.34
CA ARG A 153 21.38 1.16 14.53
C ARG A 153 21.49 -0.23 13.92
N LEU A 154 22.04 -0.33 12.71
CA LEU A 154 22.30 -1.61 12.05
C LEU A 154 23.31 -2.47 12.83
N GLU A 155 24.33 -1.84 13.40
CA GLU A 155 25.36 -2.52 14.19
C GLU A 155 24.80 -3.27 15.42
N VAL A 156 23.68 -2.80 15.98
CA VAL A 156 22.99 -3.49 17.09
C VAL A 156 22.49 -4.88 16.68
N TYR A 157 22.11 -5.04 15.41
CA TYR A 157 21.60 -6.28 14.87
C TYR A 157 22.74 -7.17 14.34
N THR A 158 23.70 -6.62 13.62
CA THR A 158 24.80 -7.40 13.00
C THR A 158 25.77 -8.00 14.01
N ARG A 159 25.97 -7.38 15.19
CA ARG A 159 26.80 -7.95 16.27
C ARG A 159 26.25 -9.25 16.88
N LYS A 160 24.99 -9.62 16.59
CA LYS A 160 24.34 -10.84 17.07
C LYS A 160 23.52 -11.47 15.94
N HIS A 161 24.10 -12.45 15.25
CA HIS A 161 23.47 -13.15 14.12
C HIS A 161 22.02 -13.56 14.40
N ASP A 162 21.72 -14.07 15.60
CA ASP A 162 20.34 -14.44 16.00
C ASP A 162 19.38 -13.25 16.04
N ARG A 163 19.85 -12.06 16.43
CA ARG A 163 19.04 -10.83 16.43
C ARG A 163 18.82 -10.30 15.03
N LEU A 164 19.85 -10.37 14.17
CA LEU A 164 19.71 -10.00 12.77
C LEU A 164 18.67 -10.89 12.08
N ARG A 165 18.79 -12.21 12.25
CA ARG A 165 17.82 -13.18 11.71
C ARG A 165 16.41 -12.96 12.25
N ALA A 166 16.26 -12.74 13.56
CA ALA A 166 14.95 -12.48 14.17
C ALA A 166 14.28 -11.20 13.61
N LYS A 167 15.04 -10.11 13.44
CA LYS A 167 14.51 -8.88 12.85
C LYS A 167 14.22 -9.06 11.37
N ALA A 168 15.11 -9.71 10.60
CA ALA A 168 14.87 -10.01 9.19
C ALA A 168 13.60 -10.83 8.97
N ARG A 169 13.34 -11.80 9.85
CA ARG A 169 12.08 -12.56 9.87
C ARG A 169 10.86 -11.65 10.07
N GLU A 170 10.89 -10.79 11.09
CA GLU A 170 9.81 -9.82 11.35
C GLU A 170 9.52 -8.98 10.10
N VAL A 171 10.56 -8.43 9.46
CA VAL A 171 10.43 -7.65 8.22
C VAL A 171 9.82 -8.47 7.09
N ALA A 172 10.29 -9.71 6.90
CA ALA A 172 9.78 -10.59 5.84
C ALA A 172 8.30 -10.95 6.05
N VAL A 173 7.89 -11.20 7.29
CA VAL A 173 6.47 -11.45 7.64
C VAL A 173 5.63 -10.22 7.34
N ASP A 174 6.02 -9.04 7.85
CA ASP A 174 5.27 -7.81 7.63
C ASP A 174 5.11 -7.50 6.14
N ARG A 175 6.19 -7.69 5.37
CA ARG A 175 6.15 -7.49 3.92
C ARG A 175 5.20 -8.47 3.23
N ALA A 176 5.30 -9.76 3.54
CA ALA A 176 4.44 -10.78 2.94
C ALA A 176 2.96 -10.56 3.29
N VAL A 177 2.67 -10.14 4.52
CA VAL A 177 1.31 -9.81 4.96
C VAL A 177 0.77 -8.58 4.23
N GLN A 178 1.59 -7.55 4.03
CA GLN A 178 1.23 -6.37 3.25
C GLN A 178 0.98 -6.73 1.78
N ASP A 179 1.84 -7.55 1.17
CA ASP A 179 1.66 -7.97 -0.22
C ASP A 179 0.36 -8.77 -0.41
N ILE A 180 0.02 -9.65 0.54
CA ILE A 180 -1.27 -10.37 0.54
C ILE A 180 -2.45 -9.40 0.69
N HIS A 181 -2.35 -8.43 1.60
CA HIS A 181 -3.36 -7.40 1.74
C HIS A 181 -3.60 -6.68 0.40
N ASP A 182 -2.53 -6.21 -0.24
CA ASP A 182 -2.63 -5.39 -1.45
C ASP A 182 -3.20 -6.19 -2.63
N VAL A 183 -2.81 -7.46 -2.77
CA VAL A 183 -3.37 -8.37 -3.78
C VAL A 183 -4.86 -8.60 -3.54
N VAL A 184 -5.27 -8.93 -2.31
CA VAL A 184 -6.69 -9.21 -1.99
C VAL A 184 -7.52 -7.93 -2.11
N PHE A 185 -6.98 -6.78 -1.71
CA PHE A 185 -7.61 -5.48 -1.88
C PHE A 185 -7.84 -5.17 -3.35
N GLY A 186 -6.84 -5.44 -4.20
CA GLY A 186 -6.95 -5.34 -5.65
C GLY A 186 -8.04 -6.26 -6.19
N ASP A 187 -7.97 -7.56 -5.95
CA ASP A 187 -8.94 -8.53 -6.46
C ASP A 187 -10.37 -8.21 -6.01
N ALA A 188 -10.55 -7.80 -4.75
CA ALA A 188 -11.85 -7.36 -4.24
C ALA A 188 -12.34 -6.06 -4.89
N THR A 189 -11.43 -5.16 -5.26
CA THR A 189 -11.77 -3.97 -6.04
C THR A 189 -12.37 -4.36 -7.39
N LEU A 190 -11.73 -5.30 -8.08
CA LEU A 190 -12.21 -5.80 -9.36
C LEU A 190 -13.58 -6.50 -9.20
N LEU A 191 -13.71 -7.35 -8.18
CA LEU A 191 -14.94 -8.08 -7.87
C LEU A 191 -16.15 -7.16 -7.67
N TYR A 192 -15.98 -6.07 -6.92
CA TYR A 192 -17.08 -5.19 -6.55
C TYR A 192 -17.29 -4.00 -7.49
N GLY A 193 -16.26 -3.68 -8.29
CA GLY A 193 -16.15 -2.46 -9.07
C GLY A 193 -16.22 -2.66 -10.59
N ILE A 194 -16.09 -3.89 -11.10
CA ILE A 194 -16.15 -4.16 -12.55
C ILE A 194 -17.37 -5.03 -12.89
N PHE A 195 -18.11 -4.60 -13.90
CA PHE A 195 -19.38 -5.17 -14.34
C PHE A 195 -19.37 -5.43 -15.85
N LYS A 196 -20.30 -6.27 -16.32
CA LYS A 196 -20.59 -6.45 -17.75
C LYS A 196 -21.17 -5.15 -18.34
N GLU A 197 -21.35 -5.11 -19.68
CA GLU A 197 -21.96 -3.97 -20.40
C GLU A 197 -23.30 -3.50 -19.82
N ASP A 198 -24.04 -4.36 -19.12
CA ASP A 198 -25.30 -4.00 -18.46
C ASP A 198 -25.14 -3.11 -17.21
N GLY A 199 -23.89 -2.92 -16.72
CA GLY A 199 -23.54 -2.13 -15.54
C GLY A 199 -24.07 -2.70 -14.21
N LYS A 200 -24.59 -3.94 -14.22
CA LYS A 200 -25.29 -4.53 -13.06
C LYS A 200 -24.76 -5.90 -12.69
N THR A 201 -24.37 -6.69 -13.67
CA THR A 201 -23.86 -8.04 -13.46
C THR A 201 -22.35 -7.96 -13.18
N PRO A 202 -21.87 -8.33 -11.98
CA PRO A 202 -20.45 -8.31 -11.68
C PRO A 202 -19.70 -9.22 -12.65
N LEU A 203 -18.60 -8.72 -13.21
CA LEU A 203 -17.85 -9.49 -14.19
C LEU A 203 -17.23 -10.75 -13.57
N PHE A 204 -16.90 -10.67 -12.28
CA PHE A 204 -16.19 -11.70 -11.54
C PHE A 204 -17.08 -12.77 -10.90
N GLU A 205 -18.41 -12.70 -11.04
CA GLU A 205 -19.27 -13.85 -10.70
C GLU A 205 -19.06 -15.03 -11.68
N GLU A 206 -18.46 -14.78 -12.85
CA GLU A 206 -18.25 -15.77 -13.92
C GLU A 206 -16.79 -15.93 -14.35
N LEU A 207 -15.88 -15.04 -13.93
CA LEU A 207 -14.44 -15.22 -14.14
C LEU A 207 -13.90 -16.16 -13.08
N PRO A 208 -13.25 -17.28 -13.47
CA PRO A 208 -12.62 -18.14 -12.50
C PRO A 208 -11.44 -17.39 -11.83
N SER A 209 -11.11 -17.78 -10.61
CA SER A 209 -10.09 -17.12 -9.76
C SER A 209 -8.68 -17.10 -10.39
N ASP A 210 -8.49 -17.84 -11.48
CA ASP A 210 -7.30 -17.99 -12.31
C ASP A 210 -7.34 -17.14 -13.60
N ALA A 211 -8.19 -16.11 -13.66
CA ALA A 211 -8.16 -15.14 -14.75
C ALA A 211 -6.71 -14.66 -15.04
N PRO A 212 -6.26 -14.65 -16.31
CA PRO A 212 -4.87 -14.32 -16.64
C PRO A 212 -4.44 -12.98 -16.06
N GLN A 213 -3.23 -12.91 -15.50
CA GLN A 213 -2.74 -11.67 -14.86
C GLN A 213 -2.81 -10.46 -15.79
N ALA A 214 -2.48 -10.64 -17.07
CA ALA A 214 -2.58 -9.58 -18.07
C ALA A 214 -4.00 -9.02 -18.26
N LEU A 215 -5.04 -9.83 -18.03
CA LEU A 215 -6.43 -9.37 -18.04
C LEU A 215 -6.76 -8.60 -16.76
N LYS A 216 -6.34 -9.13 -15.60
CA LYS A 216 -6.50 -8.43 -14.31
C LYS A 216 -5.82 -7.06 -14.32
N ASP A 217 -4.59 -6.97 -14.85
CA ASP A 217 -3.83 -5.72 -14.95
C ASP A 217 -4.57 -4.69 -15.81
N GLN A 218 -5.13 -5.09 -16.96
CA GLN A 218 -5.96 -4.21 -17.79
C GLN A 218 -7.20 -3.72 -17.05
N LEU A 219 -7.90 -4.61 -16.33
CA LEU A 219 -9.08 -4.26 -15.54
C LEU A 219 -8.73 -3.34 -14.36
N HIS A 220 -7.57 -3.52 -13.73
CA HIS A 220 -7.06 -2.64 -12.69
C HIS A 220 -6.76 -1.24 -13.23
N LEU A 221 -6.15 -1.13 -14.41
CA LEU A 221 -5.91 0.17 -15.04
C LEU A 221 -7.22 0.90 -15.31
N ILE A 222 -8.26 0.19 -15.77
CA ILE A 222 -9.59 0.76 -15.99
C ILE A 222 -10.19 1.23 -14.66
N TYR A 223 -10.13 0.41 -13.60
CA TYR A 223 -10.65 0.81 -12.28
C TYR A 223 -9.88 2.01 -11.70
N ALA A 224 -8.56 2.08 -11.90
CA ALA A 224 -7.75 3.20 -11.44
C ALA A 224 -8.17 4.54 -12.08
N GLU A 225 -8.75 4.54 -13.29
CA GLU A 225 -9.35 5.75 -13.88
C GLU A 225 -10.57 6.24 -13.09
N VAL A 226 -11.27 5.33 -12.40
CA VAL A 226 -12.48 5.60 -11.61
C VAL A 226 -12.15 6.01 -10.17
N ASP A 227 -11.10 5.44 -9.58
CA ASP A 227 -10.73 5.63 -8.16
C ASP A 227 -9.79 6.83 -7.91
N ARG A 228 -9.28 7.47 -8.97
CA ARG A 228 -8.36 8.62 -8.84
C ARG A 228 -9.04 9.80 -8.14
N PRO A 229 -8.45 10.35 -7.06
CA PRO A 229 -8.89 11.63 -6.51
C PRO A 229 -8.61 12.73 -7.53
N SER A 230 -9.67 13.35 -8.05
CA SER A 230 -9.60 14.50 -8.94
C SER A 230 -9.82 15.76 -8.09
N TYR A 231 -8.78 16.56 -7.89
CA TYR A 231 -8.85 17.83 -7.16
C TYR A 231 -8.60 19.01 -8.10
N ASP A 232 -9.47 20.03 -8.06
CA ASP A 232 -9.22 21.38 -8.58
C ASP A 232 -9.53 22.41 -7.45
N PRO A 233 -8.52 23.12 -6.89
CA PRO A 233 -8.71 24.10 -5.83
C PRO A 233 -9.32 25.44 -6.28
N SER A 234 -9.66 25.62 -7.56
CA SER A 234 -9.98 26.95 -8.11
C SER A 234 -11.44 27.19 -8.53
N SER A 235 -12.38 26.31 -8.18
CA SER A 235 -13.83 26.50 -8.44
C SER A 235 -14.56 27.22 -7.32
#